data_AF-A0A973KNN3-F1
#
_entry.id   AF-A0A973KNN3-F1
#
_cell.length_a   1.000
_cell.length_b   1.000
_cell.length_c   1.000
_cell.angle_alpha   90.00
_cell.angle_beta   90.00
_cell.angle_gamma   90.00
#
_symmetry.space_group_name_H-M   'P 1'
#
loop_
_entity.id
_entity.type
_entity.pdbx_description
1 polymer ?
#
loop_
_entity_poly.entity_id
_entity_poly.type
_entity_poly.pdbx_seq_one_letter_code
_entity_poly.pdbx_strand_id
1 'polypeptide(L)' 'MYVTPEVPQPSSPVWYDRPAARWVDGLPVGNGRLGAMVWGPLDDQR' A
#
# COMPACT_ATOMS: atom_id res chain seq x y z
N MET A 1 -9.75 9.16 34.84
CA MET A 1 -9.78 9.75 33.50
C MET A 1 -8.77 9.01 32.64
N TYR A 2 -9.20 8.31 31.59
CA TYR A 2 -8.29 7.66 30.64
C TYR A 2 -8.15 8.59 29.44
N VAL A 3 -6.92 8.99 29.14
CA VAL A 3 -6.58 9.69 27.90
C VAL A 3 -6.31 8.60 26.87
N THR A 4 -7.15 8.49 25.84
CA THR A 4 -6.84 7.59 24.72
C THR A 4 -5.63 8.16 24.00
N PRO A 5 -4.54 7.40 23.82
CA PRO A 5 -3.39 7.89 23.08
C PRO A 5 -3.80 8.15 21.62
N GLU A 6 -3.45 9.33 21.10
CA GLU A 6 -3.59 9.64 19.69
C GLU A 6 -2.65 8.72 18.90
N VAL A 7 -3.20 7.83 18.08
CA VAL A 7 -2.41 7.00 17.17
C VAL A 7 -1.92 7.91 16.04
N PRO A 8 -0.60 8.09 15.84
CA PRO A 8 -0.08 8.89 14.76
C PRO A 8 -0.62 8.37 13.44
N GLN A 9 -1.25 9.25 12.65
CA GLN A 9 -1.73 8.89 11.32
C GLN A 9 -0.54 8.94 10.35
N PRO A 10 -0.11 7.82 9.76
CA PRO A 10 0.97 7.86 8.76
C PRO A 10 0.45 8.62 7.52
N SER A 11 0.97 9.82 7.27
CA SER A 11 0.37 10.77 6.32
C SER A 11 1.19 11.00 5.03
N SER A 12 1.67 9.93 4.40
CA SER A 12 2.32 10.03 3.09
C SER A 12 1.82 8.93 2.14
N PRO A 13 0.55 8.99 1.69
CA PRO A 13 0.06 8.03 0.72
C PRO A 13 0.79 8.22 -0.62
N VAL A 14 1.17 7.11 -1.24
CA VAL A 14 1.72 7.08 -2.60
C VAL A 14 0.64 6.54 -3.51
N TRP A 15 0.34 7.28 -4.58
CA TRP A 15 -0.71 6.96 -5.55
C TRP A 15 -0.13 6.68 -6.93
N TYR A 16 -0.75 5.74 -7.63
CA TYR A 16 -0.44 5.37 -9.02
C TYR A 16 -1.73 5.38 -9.83
N ASP A 17 -1.65 5.78 -11.09
CA ASP A 17 -2.80 5.96 -11.99
C ASP A 17 -3.13 4.72 -12.83
N ARG A 18 -2.33 3.65 -12.71
CA ARG A 18 -2.48 2.40 -13.47
C ARG A 18 -1.93 1.21 -12.68
N PRO A 19 -2.43 -0.01 -12.94
CA PRO A 19 -1.83 -1.22 -12.39
C PRO A 19 -0.39 -1.40 -12.91
N ALA A 20 0.41 -2.15 -12.16
CA ALA A 20 1.75 -2.52 -12.56
C ALA A 20 1.72 -3.40 -13.82
N ALA A 21 2.68 -3.23 -14.72
CA ALA A 21 2.84 -4.11 -15.89
C ALA A 21 3.85 -5.23 -15.63
N ARG A 22 4.84 -4.97 -14.76
CA ARG A 22 5.90 -5.89 -14.38
C ARG A 22 6.03 -5.89 -12.86
N TRP A 23 6.65 -6.94 -12.31
CA TRP A 23 6.92 -7.05 -10.87
C TRP A 23 7.61 -5.80 -10.29
N VAL A 24 8.60 -5.26 -11.01
CA VAL A 24 9.38 -4.08 -10.58
C VAL A 24 8.58 -2.78 -10.57
N ASP A 25 7.39 -2.76 -11.19
CA ASP A 25 6.51 -1.59 -11.25
C ASP A 25 5.46 -1.61 -10.10
N GLY A 26 5.41 -2.69 -9.29
CA GLY A 26 4.45 -2.85 -8.21
C GLY A 26 4.82 -2.13 -6.90
N LEU A 27 3.88 -2.06 -5.96
CA LEU A 27 4.10 -1.47 -4.65
C LEU A 27 4.62 -2.53 -3.66
N PRO A 28 5.86 -2.39 -3.13
CA PRO A 28 6.37 -3.32 -2.14
C PRO A 28 5.73 -3.06 -0.77
N VAL A 29 5.28 -4.14 -0.13
CA VAL A 29 4.77 -4.12 1.24
C VAL A 29 5.46 -5.19 2.07
N GLY A 30 5.68 -4.92 3.36
CA GLY A 30 6.30 -5.90 4.24
C GLY A 30 6.34 -5.46 5.70
N ASN A 31 6.53 -6.45 6.58
CA ASN A 31 6.63 -6.26 8.04
C ASN A 31 8.00 -6.69 8.59
N GLY A 32 9.02 -6.80 7.73
CA GLY A 32 10.36 -7.27 8.10
C GLY A 32 10.52 -8.80 8.18
N ARG A 33 9.42 -9.57 8.17
CA ARG A 33 9.46 -11.05 8.12
C ARG A 33 8.90 -11.60 6.81
N LEU A 34 7.84 -10.99 6.31
CA LEU A 34 7.22 -11.31 5.02
C LEU A 34 7.19 -10.05 4.16
N GLY A 35 7.33 -10.27 2.85
CA GLY A 35 7.22 -9.26 1.83
C GLY A 35 6.27 -9.72 0.72
N ALA A 36 5.55 -8.77 0.14
CA ALA A 36 4.71 -8.98 -1.02
C ALA A 36 4.83 -7.78 -1.97
N MET A 37 4.46 -8.01 -3.22
CA MET A 37 4.33 -6.96 -4.22
C MET A 37 2.87 -6.84 -4.61
N VAL A 38 2.34 -5.62 -4.60
CA VAL A 38 0.97 -5.34 -5.05
C VAL A 38 0.99 -4.92 -6.52
N TRP A 39 0.27 -5.66 -7.35
CA TRP A 39 0.21 -5.44 -8.80
C TRP A 39 -0.87 -4.41 -9.22
N GLY A 40 -1.83 -4.12 -8.35
CA GLY A 40 -3.03 -3.37 -8.69
C GLY A 40 -4.18 -4.27 -9.17
N PRO A 41 -5.36 -3.69 -9.49
CA PRO A 41 -6.51 -4.45 -9.98
C PRO A 41 -6.21 -5.14 -11.33
N LEU A 42 -6.72 -6.37 -11.50
CA LEU A 42 -6.49 -7.21 -12.69
C LEU A 42 -7.35 -6.80 -13.90
N ASP A 43 -8.46 -6.10 -13.64
CA ASP A 43 -9.40 -5.60 -14.64
C ASP A 43 -9.81 -4.17 -14.24
N ASP A 44 -9.54 -3.21 -15.12
CA ASP A 44 -10.25 -1.93 -15.13
C ASP A 44 -11.59 -2.17 -15.84
N GLN A 45 -12.49 -2.92 -15.22
CA GLN A 45 -13.82 -3.15 -15.79
C GLN A 45 -14.65 -1.88 -15.59
N ARG A 46 -14.45 -0.92 -16.49
CA ARG A 46 -15.38 0.19 -16.73
C ARG A 46 -16.52 -0.26 -17.63
#